data_AF-A0A562PY48-F1
#
_entry.id   AF-A0A562PY48-F1
#
_cell.length_a   1.000
_cell.length_b   1.000
_cell.length_c   1.000
_cell.angle_alpha   90.00
_cell.angle_beta   90.00
_cell.angle_gamma   90.00
#
_symmetry.space_group_name_H-M   'P 1'
#
loop_
_entity.id
_entity.type
_entity.pdbx_description
1 polymer ?
#
loop_
_entity_poly.entity_id
_entity_poly.type
_entity_poly.pdbx_seq_one_letter_code
_entity_poly.pdbx_strand_id
1 'polypeptide(L)'
;MVLLIAISILAFYCNSQRDENVVKNFAFELVDESIPLEQVLKKRINYSEKQKDLCLFFLKTVREEYNKNPEKIEVKQSRDNNASMKGDTIKLNTDEHLLYVQFNKSLTLPFILNKKSEIIILFNLTKGGGGNLNNSRSDERILK
;
A
#
# COMPACT_ATOMS: atom_id res chain seq x y z
N MET A 1 -26.97 -9.01 -24.78
CA MET A 1 -26.52 -9.27 -23.38
C MET A 1 -25.06 -9.74 -23.30
N VAL A 2 -24.55 -10.57 -24.23
CA VAL A 2 -23.15 -11.05 -24.21
C VAL A 2 -22.11 -9.93 -24.33
N LEU A 3 -22.39 -8.90 -25.14
CA LEU A 3 -21.48 -7.75 -25.33
C LEU A 3 -21.27 -6.92 -24.05
N LEU A 4 -22.30 -6.78 -23.21
CA LEU A 4 -22.25 -6.01 -21.96
C LEU A 4 -21.42 -6.73 -20.88
N ILE A 5 -21.49 -8.06 -20.84
CA ILE A 5 -20.71 -8.89 -19.90
C ILE A 5 -19.22 -8.88 -20.28
N ALA A 6 -18.90 -8.89 -21.57
CA ALA A 6 -17.51 -8.78 -22.04
C ALA A 6 -16.90 -7.41 -21.69
N ILE A 7 -17.67 -6.32 -21.81
CA ILE A 7 -17.20 -4.96 -21.46
C ILE A 7 -16.96 -4.82 -19.96
N SER A 8 -17.82 -5.39 -19.11
CA SER A 8 -17.65 -5.31 -17.65
C SER A 8 -16.46 -6.14 -17.16
N ILE A 9 -16.19 -7.31 -17.75
CA ILE A 9 -14.97 -8.11 -17.45
C ILE A 9 -13.71 -7.36 -17.90
N LEU A 10 -13.74 -6.72 -19.08
CA LEU A 10 -12.60 -5.95 -19.59
C LEU A 10 -12.30 -4.72 -18.72
N ALA A 11 -13.33 -4.00 -18.28
CA ALA A 11 -13.18 -2.86 -17.38
C ALA A 11 -12.60 -3.26 -16.02
N PHE A 12 -13.01 -4.42 -15.49
CA PHE A 12 -12.47 -4.95 -14.24
C PHE A 12 -10.99 -5.34 -14.37
N TYR A 13 -10.62 -6.00 -15.47
CA TYR A 13 -9.23 -6.40 -15.74
C TYR A 13 -8.30 -5.19 -15.95
N CYS A 14 -8.76 -4.17 -16.66
CA CYS A 14 -8.03 -2.92 -16.83
C CYS A 14 -7.82 -2.18 -15.51
N ASN A 15 -8.80 -2.19 -14.61
CA ASN A 15 -8.69 -1.52 -13.31
C ASN A 15 -7.68 -2.23 -12.38
N SER A 16 -7.69 -3.56 -12.36
CA SER A 16 -6.75 -4.37 -11.57
C SER A 16 -5.30 -4.19 -12.03
N GLN A 17 -5.04 -4.19 -13.35
CA GLN A 17 -3.70 -3.91 -13.89
C GLN A 17 -3.23 -2.48 -13.60
N ARG A 18 -4.15 -1.52 -13.59
CA ARG A 18 -3.84 -0.13 -13.26
C ARG A 18 -3.34 -0.02 -11.81
N ASP A 19 -4.04 -0.62 -10.85
CA ASP A 19 -3.66 -0.54 -9.44
C ASP A 19 -2.33 -1.24 -9.16
N GLU A 20 -2.09 -2.40 -9.78
CA GLU A 20 -0.81 -3.08 -9.69
C GLU A 20 0.34 -2.20 -10.21
N ASN A 21 0.14 -1.55 -11.36
CA ASN A 21 1.13 -0.63 -11.93
C ASN A 21 1.36 0.60 -11.04
N VAL A 22 0.31 1.14 -10.41
CA VAL A 22 0.45 2.26 -9.47
C VAL A 22 1.32 1.87 -8.28
N VAL A 23 1.02 0.72 -7.65
CA VAL A 23 1.77 0.23 -6.49
C VAL A 23 3.20 -0.13 -6.88
N LYS A 24 3.40 -0.79 -8.01
CA LYS A 24 4.72 -1.15 -8.50
C LYS A 24 5.59 0.08 -8.75
N ASN A 25 5.06 1.08 -9.45
CA ASN A 25 5.78 2.33 -9.69
C ASN A 25 6.09 3.07 -8.39
N PHE A 26 5.14 3.11 -7.46
CA PHE A 26 5.38 3.67 -6.13
C PHE A 26 6.49 2.93 -5.39
N ALA A 27 6.51 1.60 -5.41
CA ALA A 27 7.52 0.80 -4.73
C ALA A 27 8.93 1.05 -5.29
N PHE A 28 9.06 1.20 -6.61
CA PHE A 28 10.32 1.61 -7.23
C PHE A 28 10.71 3.04 -6.85
N GLU A 29 9.78 4.01 -6.94
CA GLU A 29 10.03 5.40 -6.53
C GLU A 29 10.42 5.49 -5.03
N LEU A 30 9.86 4.62 -4.19
CA LEU A 30 10.13 4.56 -2.76
C LEU A 30 11.57 4.12 -2.47
N VAL A 31 12.11 3.14 -3.18
CA VAL A 31 13.48 2.66 -2.92
C VAL A 31 14.56 3.40 -3.71
N ASP A 32 14.17 4.22 -4.70
CA ASP A 32 15.11 5.04 -5.47
C ASP A 32 15.64 6.21 -4.62
N GLU A 33 16.94 6.16 -4.29
CA GLU A 33 17.60 7.21 -3.51
C GLU A 33 17.71 8.55 -4.23
N SER A 34 17.63 8.56 -5.56
CA SER A 34 17.63 9.81 -6.33
C SER A 34 16.33 10.61 -6.18
N ILE A 35 15.27 9.97 -5.69
CA ILE A 35 13.95 10.59 -5.49
C ILE A 35 13.76 10.92 -4.00
N PRO A 36 13.55 12.21 -3.66
CA PRO A 36 13.23 12.61 -2.29
C PRO A 36 11.90 12.01 -1.81
N LEU A 37 11.86 11.51 -0.57
CA LEU A 37 10.68 10.87 0.01
C LEU A 37 9.47 11.80 0.08
N GLU A 38 9.69 13.11 0.24
CA GLU A 38 8.66 14.14 0.22
C GLU A 38 7.95 14.20 -1.14
N GLN A 39 8.68 13.96 -2.24
CA GLN A 39 8.10 13.91 -3.57
C GLN A 39 7.28 12.64 -3.78
N VAL A 40 7.78 11.49 -3.31
CA VAL A 40 7.05 10.21 -3.34
C VAL A 40 5.73 10.34 -2.57
N LEU A 41 5.80 10.91 -1.36
CA LEU A 41 4.65 11.16 -0.49
C LEU A 41 3.60 12.02 -1.19
N LYS A 42 3.99 13.19 -1.70
CA LYS A 42 3.07 14.15 -2.33
C LYS A 42 2.39 13.62 -3.59
N LYS A 43 3.07 12.76 -4.35
CA LYS A 43 2.60 12.29 -5.67
C LYS A 43 1.62 11.12 -5.56
N ARG A 44 1.80 10.24 -4.56
CA ARG A 44 1.21 8.90 -4.58
C ARG A 44 0.29 8.58 -3.41
N ILE A 45 0.46 9.24 -2.27
CA ILE A 45 -0.18 8.85 -1.02
C ILE A 45 -1.24 9.87 -0.62
N ASN A 46 -2.42 9.36 -0.24
CA ASN A 46 -3.44 10.17 0.40
C ASN A 46 -3.15 10.23 1.90
N TYR A 47 -2.80 11.42 2.40
CA TYR A 47 -2.46 11.63 3.81
C TYR A 47 -3.08 12.91 4.38
N SER A 48 -3.33 12.94 5.69
CA SER A 48 -3.65 14.20 6.39
C SER A 48 -2.38 14.95 6.80
N GLU A 49 -2.39 16.28 6.83
CA GLU A 49 -1.21 17.10 7.21
C GLU A 49 -0.61 16.69 8.57
N LYS A 50 -1.44 16.27 9.53
CA LYS A 50 -1.00 15.80 10.85
C LYS A 50 -0.22 14.49 10.81
N GLN A 51 -0.43 13.68 9.77
CA GLN A 51 0.20 12.36 9.59
C GLN A 51 1.35 12.41 8.59
N LYS A 52 1.65 13.57 8.00
CA LYS A 52 2.74 13.73 7.01
C LYS A 52 4.07 13.20 7.54
N ASP A 53 4.46 13.60 8.75
CA ASP A 53 5.74 13.19 9.35
C ASP A 53 5.76 11.69 9.64
N LEU A 54 4.63 11.11 10.02
CA LEU A 54 4.50 9.67 10.23
C LEU A 54 4.60 8.89 8.91
N CYS A 55 3.99 9.41 7.83
CA CYS A 55 4.15 8.86 6.49
C CYS A 55 5.62 8.90 6.07
N LEU A 56 6.29 10.05 6.20
CA LEU A 56 7.71 10.18 5.86
C LEU A 56 8.58 9.23 6.65
N PHE A 57 8.33 9.11 7.96
CA PHE A 57 9.04 8.17 8.82
C PHE A 57 8.87 6.74 8.32
N PHE A 58 7.63 6.31 8.04
CA PHE A 58 7.35 4.99 7.48
C PHE A 58 8.12 4.76 6.18
N LEU A 59 8.01 5.67 5.20
CA LEU A 59 8.68 5.53 3.91
C LEU A 59 10.20 5.46 4.05
N LYS A 60 10.77 6.26 4.96
CA LYS A 60 12.20 6.23 5.28
C LYS A 60 12.61 4.86 5.84
N THR A 61 11.86 4.33 6.81
CA THR A 61 12.13 3.00 7.37
C THR A 61 12.08 1.92 6.29
N VAL A 62 11.08 1.95 5.40
CA VAL A 62 11.00 0.96 4.31
C VAL A 62 12.20 1.04 3.38
N ARG A 63 12.61 2.24 2.97
CA ARG A 63 13.80 2.46 2.13
C ARG A 63 15.07 1.94 2.82
N GLU A 64 15.26 2.28 4.09
CA GLU A 64 16.40 1.82 4.89
C GLU A 64 16.44 0.30 5.05
N GLU A 65 15.30 -0.34 5.36
CA GLU A 65 15.23 -1.80 5.49
C GLU A 65 15.47 -2.53 4.16
N TYR A 66 14.96 -1.99 3.04
CA TYR A 66 15.24 -2.54 1.71
C TYR A 66 16.74 -2.45 1.38
N ASN A 67 17.37 -1.30 1.64
CA ASN A 67 18.77 -1.06 1.33
C ASN A 67 19.74 -1.98 2.07
N LYS A 68 19.33 -2.57 3.20
CA LYS A 68 20.15 -3.59 3.90
C LYS A 68 20.32 -4.86 3.07
N ASN A 69 19.31 -5.25 2.29
CA ASN A 69 19.30 -6.45 1.44
C ASN A 69 18.42 -6.20 0.21
N PRO A 70 18.94 -5.52 -0.83
CA PRO A 70 18.16 -5.20 -2.02
C PRO A 70 17.89 -6.46 -2.84
N GLU A 71 16.61 -6.70 -3.14
CA GLU A 71 16.15 -7.81 -3.98
C GLU A 71 15.09 -7.31 -4.99
N LYS A 72 14.58 -8.22 -5.82
CA LYS A 72 13.55 -7.89 -6.79
C LYS A 72 12.23 -7.54 -6.08
N ILE A 73 11.68 -6.37 -6.39
CA ILE A 73 10.35 -5.94 -5.95
C ILE A 73 9.27 -6.69 -6.72
N GLU A 74 8.33 -7.30 -6.00
CA GLU A 74 7.18 -8.02 -6.56
C GLU A 74 5.87 -7.55 -5.94
N VAL A 75 4.84 -7.36 -6.78
CA VAL A 75 3.49 -7.03 -6.33
C VAL A 75 2.65 -8.30 -6.37
N LYS A 76 1.99 -8.62 -5.26
CA LYS A 76 1.12 -9.77 -5.10
C LYS A 76 -0.27 -9.26 -4.73
N GLN A 77 -1.26 -9.69 -5.51
CA GLN A 77 -2.66 -9.42 -5.15
C GLN A 77 -3.07 -10.30 -3.97
N SER A 78 -3.86 -9.75 -3.05
CA SER A 78 -4.56 -10.60 -2.09
C SER A 78 -5.51 -11.53 -2.84
N ARG A 79 -5.43 -12.84 -2.61
CA ARG A 79 -6.39 -13.81 -3.19
C ARG A 79 -7.78 -13.71 -2.55
N ASP A 80 -7.89 -13.04 -1.39
CA ASP A 80 -9.13 -12.87 -0.65
C ASP A 80 -9.38 -11.40 -0.31
N ASN A 81 -10.62 -10.94 -0.47
CA ASN A 81 -11.06 -9.59 -0.06
C ASN A 81 -10.94 -9.35 1.46
N ASN A 82 -10.61 -10.40 2.24
CA ASN A 82 -10.34 -10.38 3.67
C ASN A 82 -8.97 -11.02 3.92
N ALA A 83 -7.89 -10.33 3.60
CA ALA A 83 -6.55 -10.82 3.92
C ALA A 83 -6.30 -10.69 5.42
N SER A 84 -6.09 -11.81 6.11
CA SER A 84 -5.60 -11.78 7.49
C SER A 84 -4.07 -11.76 7.49
N MET A 85 -3.47 -10.65 7.93
CA MET A 85 -2.08 -10.65 8.37
C MET A 85 -2.11 -11.10 9.83
N LYS A 86 -1.76 -12.38 10.08
CA LYS A 86 -1.53 -12.98 11.42
C LYS A 86 -2.20 -12.23 12.59
N GLY A 87 -3.53 -12.34 12.68
CA GLY A 87 -4.31 -11.89 13.83
C GLY A 87 -5.25 -10.71 13.58
N ASP A 88 -4.95 -9.82 12.64
CA ASP A 88 -5.81 -8.67 12.33
C ASP A 88 -6.39 -8.78 10.92
N THR A 89 -7.72 -8.70 10.84
CA THR A 89 -8.41 -8.56 9.54
C THR A 89 -8.28 -7.11 9.10
N ILE A 90 -7.58 -6.86 7.99
CA ILE A 90 -7.56 -5.53 7.36
C ILE A 90 -8.97 -5.31 6.80
N LYS A 91 -9.73 -4.39 7.42
CA LYS A 91 -11.06 -4.00 6.90
C LYS A 91 -10.87 -3.01 5.76
N LEU A 92 -11.27 -3.43 4.57
CA LEU A 92 -11.34 -2.58 3.39
C LEU A 92 -12.70 -1.88 3.36
N ASN A 93 -12.70 -0.59 3.02
CA ASN A 93 -13.94 0.09 2.66
C ASN A 93 -14.42 -0.37 1.28
N THR A 94 -15.67 -0.05 0.94
CA THR A 94 -16.21 -0.29 -0.41
C THR A 94 -15.30 0.36 -1.46
N ASP A 95 -14.98 -0.39 -2.52
CA ASP A 95 -14.10 0.01 -3.63
C ASP A 95 -12.62 0.23 -3.25
N GLU A 96 -12.17 -0.30 -2.11
CA GLU A 96 -10.75 -0.36 -1.76
C GLU A 96 -10.12 -1.69 -2.16
N HIS A 97 -8.90 -1.62 -2.68
CA HIS A 97 -8.13 -2.79 -3.12
C HIS A 97 -6.88 -2.95 -2.26
N LEU A 98 -6.62 -4.16 -1.80
CA LEU A 98 -5.44 -4.51 -1.02
C LEU A 98 -4.40 -5.21 -1.88
N LEU A 99 -3.21 -4.62 -1.98
CA LEU A 99 -2.05 -5.18 -2.66
C LEU A 99 -0.90 -5.37 -1.67
N TYR A 100 -0.12 -6.43 -1.86
CA TYR A 100 1.08 -6.70 -1.08
C TYR A 100 2.31 -6.45 -1.95
N VAL A 101 3.25 -5.64 -1.46
CA VAL A 101 4.55 -5.45 -2.11
C VAL A 101 5.60 -6.18 -1.32
N GLN A 102 6.26 -7.13 -1.97
CA GLN A 102 7.44 -7.79 -1.46
C GLN A 102 8.66 -7.03 -1.97
N PHE A 103 9.39 -6.38 -1.07
CA PHE A 103 10.63 -5.65 -1.37
C PHE A 103 11.86 -6.57 -1.28
N ASN A 104 11.84 -7.54 -0.37
CA ASN A 104 12.79 -8.65 -0.26
C ASN A 104 12.15 -9.82 0.50
N LYS A 105 12.89 -10.91 0.75
CA LYS A 105 12.42 -12.07 1.53
C LYS A 105 11.84 -11.74 2.92
N SER A 106 12.26 -10.66 3.54
CA SER A 106 11.90 -10.29 4.92
C SER A 106 10.97 -9.08 5.01
N LEU A 107 10.83 -8.31 3.94
CA LEU A 107 10.06 -7.07 3.89
C LEU A 107 8.91 -7.22 2.89
N THR A 108 7.72 -7.52 3.41
CA THR A 108 6.46 -7.51 2.66
C THR A 108 5.48 -6.58 3.33
N LEU A 109 4.94 -5.63 2.59
CA LEU A 109 4.07 -4.57 3.12
C LEU A 109 2.72 -4.55 2.41
N PRO A 110 1.61 -4.42 3.16
CA PRO A 110 0.30 -4.17 2.59
C PRO A 110 0.14 -2.69 2.19
N PHE A 111 -0.46 -2.45 1.04
CA PHE A 111 -0.91 -1.14 0.57
C PHE A 111 -2.39 -1.21 0.18
N ILE A 112 -3.16 -0.25 0.68
CA ILE A 112 -4.56 -0.08 0.28
C ILE A 112 -4.59 0.98 -0.83
N LEU A 113 -5.35 0.72 -1.88
CA LEU A 113 -5.71 1.73 -2.88
C LEU A 113 -7.17 2.08 -2.72
N ASN A 114 -7.47 3.38 -2.78
CA ASN A 114 -8.84 3.83 -2.90
C ASN A 114 -9.34 3.72 -4.36
N LYS A 115 -10.62 4.04 -4.58
CA LYS A 115 -11.26 4.06 -5.91
C LYS A 115 -10.58 4.94 -6.98
N LYS A 116 -9.66 5.83 -6.59
CA LYS A 116 -8.88 6.69 -7.51
C LYS A 116 -7.49 6.14 -7.80
N SER A 117 -7.15 4.95 -7.27
CA SER A 117 -5.81 4.38 -7.24
C SER A 117 -4.82 5.24 -6.44
N GLU A 118 -5.25 5.97 -5.42
CA GLU A 118 -4.33 6.66 -4.49
C GLU A 118 -3.96 5.71 -3.35
N ILE A 119 -2.68 5.72 -2.96
CA ILE A 119 -2.16 4.80 -1.95
C ILE A 119 -2.51 5.31 -0.55
N ILE A 120 -3.00 4.40 0.28
CA ILE A 120 -3.27 4.59 1.71
C ILE A 120 -2.29 3.69 2.46
N ILE A 121 -1.46 4.31 3.30
CA ILE A 121 -0.48 3.58 4.12
C ILE A 121 -1.19 3.05 5.37
N LEU A 122 -0.97 1.76 5.64
CA LEU A 122 -1.30 1.14 6.91
C LEU A 122 -0.12 1.24 7.86
N PHE A 123 -0.27 2.00 8.95
CA PHE A 123 0.75 2.12 9.98
C PHE A 123 0.66 0.97 10.99
N ASN A 124 0.79 -0.27 10.52
CA ASN A 124 0.79 -1.42 11.41
C ASN A 124 2.24 -1.80 11.76
N LEU A 125 2.83 -1.07 12.71
CA LEU A 125 4.16 -1.38 13.24
C LEU A 125 4.01 -2.42 14.36
N THR A 126 4.16 -3.70 14.03
CA THR A 126 4.22 -4.74 15.05
C THR A 126 5.51 -4.60 15.85
N LYS A 127 5.41 -4.23 17.13
CA LYS A 127 6.54 -4.38 18.06
C LYS A 127 6.77 -5.87 18.24
N GLY A 128 8.01 -6.34 18.02
CA GLY A 128 8.37 -7.74 18.27
C GLY A 128 7.90 -8.17 19.66
N GLY A 129 7.01 -9.17 19.73
CA GLY A 129 6.38 -9.62 20.97
C GLY A 129 4.84 -9.63 20.99
N GLY A 130 4.15 -9.44 19.86
CA GLY A 130 2.71 -9.73 19.75
C GLY A 130 1.75 -8.64 20.26
N GLY A 131 2.18 -7.38 20.27
CA GLY A 131 1.30 -6.23 20.50
C GLY A 131 1.06 -5.44 19.21
N ASN A 132 -0.20 -5.34 18.77
CA ASN A 132 -0.61 -4.47 17.67
C ASN A 132 -0.76 -3.03 18.17
N LEU A 133 0.10 -2.14 17.67
CA LEU A 133 0.02 -0.71 17.91
C LEU A 133 -0.73 -0.06 16.75
N ASN A 134 -2.05 -0.14 16.82
CA ASN A 134 -2.99 0.68 16.06
C ASN A 134 -3.11 0.34 14.55
N ASN A 135 -4.34 0.15 14.09
CA ASN A 135 -4.64 -0.06 12.66
C ASN A 135 -4.87 1.29 11.97
N SER A 136 -3.95 2.25 12.20
CA SER A 136 -4.12 3.62 11.71
C SER A 136 -3.84 3.71 10.22
N ARG A 137 -4.71 4.44 9.52
CA ARG A 137 -4.60 4.69 8.09
C ARG A 137 -4.14 6.11 7.82
N SER A 138 -3.40 6.34 6.73
CA SER A 138 -2.96 7.69 6.35
C SER A 138 -4.11 8.63 5.98
N ASP A 139 -5.28 8.10 5.62
CA ASP A 139 -6.46 8.88 5.26
C ASP A 139 -7.44 9.14 6.43
N GLU A 140 -7.17 8.57 7.61
CA GLU A 140 -8.00 8.75 8.80
C GLU A 140 -7.88 10.17 9.35
N ARG A 141 -9.04 10.83 9.51
CA ARG A 141 -9.11 12.08 10.27
C ARG A 141 -9.09 11.73 11.76
N ILE A 142 -8.00 12.05 12.45
CA ILE A 142 -7.98 12.03 13.92
C ILE A 142 -8.97 13.11 14.39
N LEU A 143 -10.19 12.68 14.71
CA LEU A 143 -11.18 13.48 15.43
C LEU A 143 -10.56 13.81 16.79
N LYS A 144 -10.38 15.11 17.04
CA LYS A 144 -10.01 15.63 18.36
C LYS A 144 -11.23 15.58 19.26
#